data_AF-A0A7I9ZF84-F1
#
_entry.id   AF-A0A7I9ZF84-F1
#
_cell.length_a   1.000
_cell.length_b   1.000
_cell.length_c   1.000
_cell.angle_alpha   90.00
_cell.angle_beta   90.00
_cell.angle_gamma   90.00
#
_symmetry.space_group_name_H-M   'P 1'
#
loop_
_entity.id
_entity.type
_entity.pdbx_description
1 polymer ?
#
loop_
_entity_poly.entity_id
_entity_poly.type
_entity_poly.pdbx_seq_one_letter_code
_entity_poly.pdbx_strand_id
1 'polypeptide(L)'
;MWTRCNNRRAQVCPSCSDPYARDTWQLVHAGTAGGHHNIPAAVADRPQVFVTLTAPSYGPVHAARAGDKKQRVSRPPPHWATADARMENHLWCSTTHGEGDIYAGQPICADCYDYTGHVLFTWHLPELWRRFTITLRRTPRRATSGADPMRCRSASSKSSNCKPGSSRTFMP
;
A
#
# COMPACT_ATOMS: atom_id res chain seq x y z
N MET A 1 -9.39 4.92 -35.26
CA MET A 1 -9.90 5.61 -34.06
C MET A 1 -8.85 5.50 -32.96
N TRP A 2 -8.27 6.62 -32.52
CA TRP A 2 -7.28 6.61 -31.44
C TRP A 2 -8.01 6.52 -30.09
N THR A 3 -7.88 5.39 -29.42
CA THR A 3 -8.51 5.13 -28.11
C THR A 3 -7.45 5.16 -27.01
N ARG A 4 -7.77 5.75 -25.86
CA ARG A 4 -6.85 5.74 -24.70
C ARG A 4 -6.61 4.31 -24.21
N CYS A 5 -5.37 3.98 -23.89
CA CYS A 5 -4.97 2.63 -23.46
C CYS A 5 -5.44 2.26 -22.04
N ASN A 6 -6.02 3.22 -21.30
CA ASN A 6 -6.50 3.06 -19.92
C ASN A 6 -5.44 2.53 -18.93
N ASN A 7 -4.15 2.60 -19.29
CA ASN A 7 -3.09 2.17 -18.41
C ASN A 7 -2.76 3.30 -17.41
N ARG A 8 -2.88 2.98 -16.13
CA ARG A 8 -2.68 3.92 -15.02
C ARG A 8 -1.22 3.99 -14.56
N ARG A 9 -0.35 3.14 -15.09
CA ARG A 9 1.07 3.07 -14.70
C ARG A 9 1.89 4.09 -15.49
N ALA A 10 2.45 5.08 -14.80
CA ALA A 10 3.32 6.08 -15.40
C ALA A 10 4.52 5.48 -16.14
N GLN A 11 5.04 4.34 -15.67
CA GLN A 11 6.12 3.62 -16.34
C GLN A 11 5.74 3.01 -17.69
N VAL A 12 4.44 2.79 -17.96
CA VAL A 12 3.96 2.22 -19.21
C VAL A 12 3.40 3.29 -20.14
N CYS A 13 2.62 4.23 -19.61
CA CYS A 13 2.04 5.31 -20.40
C CYS A 13 1.87 6.59 -19.56
N PRO A 14 2.86 7.50 -19.56
CA PRO A 14 2.80 8.77 -18.83
C PRO A 14 1.56 9.61 -19.22
N SER A 15 1.24 9.66 -20.51
CA SER A 15 0.14 10.48 -21.03
C SER A 15 -1.25 10.03 -20.57
N CYS A 16 -1.45 8.73 -20.35
CA CYS A 16 -2.71 8.20 -19.80
C CYS A 16 -2.73 8.19 -18.26
N SER A 17 -1.58 8.08 -17.61
CA SER A 17 -1.51 8.09 -16.13
C SER A 17 -1.67 9.47 -15.51
N ASP A 18 -1.13 10.52 -16.15
CA ASP A 18 -1.16 11.89 -15.65
C ASP A 18 -2.59 12.42 -15.40
N PRO A 19 -3.56 12.30 -16.34
CA PRO A 19 -4.93 12.72 -16.09
C PRO A 19 -5.57 11.90 -14.96
N TYR A 20 -5.33 10.59 -14.89
CA TYR A 20 -5.86 9.76 -13.80
C TYR A 20 -5.35 10.20 -12.42
N ALA A 21 -4.06 10.53 -12.33
CA ALA A 21 -3.46 11.03 -11.09
C ALA A 21 -4.06 12.38 -10.68
N ARG A 22 -4.23 13.31 -11.64
CA ARG A 22 -4.83 14.62 -11.40
C ARG A 22 -6.29 14.51 -10.99
N ASP A 23 -7.08 13.67 -11.64
CA ASP A 23 -8.49 13.44 -11.29
C ASP A 23 -8.62 12.85 -9.88
N THR A 24 -7.76 11.87 -9.55
CA THR A 24 -7.71 11.29 -8.21
C THR A 24 -7.34 12.35 -7.17
N TRP A 25 -6.38 13.23 -7.46
CA TRP A 25 -6.02 14.33 -6.57
C TRP A 25 -7.19 15.26 -6.31
N GLN A 26 -7.93 15.67 -7.35
CA GLN A 26 -9.11 16.54 -7.20
C GLN A 26 -10.18 15.89 -6.32
N LEU A 27 -10.45 14.58 -6.51
CA LEU A 27 -11.42 13.84 -5.69
C LEU A 27 -10.99 13.77 -4.22
N VAL A 28 -9.71 13.46 -3.95
CA VAL A 28 -9.19 13.38 -2.59
C VAL A 28 -9.20 14.77 -1.94
N HIS A 29 -8.66 15.78 -2.62
CA HIS A 29 -8.58 17.15 -2.12
C HIS A 29 -9.96 17.72 -1.80
N ALA A 30 -10.93 17.59 -2.71
CA ALA A 30 -12.29 18.07 -2.48
C ALA A 30 -12.94 17.31 -1.30
N GLY A 31 -12.66 16.01 -1.15
CA GLY A 31 -13.18 15.17 -0.07
C GLY A 31 -12.50 15.38 1.30
N THR A 32 -11.30 15.95 1.35
CA THR A 32 -10.56 16.22 2.61
C THR A 32 -10.67 17.68 3.03
N ALA A 33 -10.50 18.63 2.11
CA ALA A 33 -10.55 20.06 2.39
C ALA A 33 -11.98 20.63 2.39
N GLY A 34 -12.89 20.07 1.58
CA GLY A 34 -14.22 20.65 1.37
C GLY A 34 -14.17 22.03 0.69
N GLY A 35 -15.30 22.74 0.68
CA GLY A 35 -15.39 24.14 0.21
C GLY A 35 -15.45 24.34 -1.31
N HIS A 36 -15.28 23.28 -2.10
CA HIS A 36 -15.33 23.31 -3.57
C HIS A 36 -16.11 22.11 -4.12
N HIS A 37 -16.47 22.14 -5.40
CA HIS A 37 -17.20 21.04 -6.09
C HIS A 37 -18.48 20.57 -5.36
N ASN A 38 -19.26 21.51 -4.80
CA ASN A 38 -20.47 21.23 -4.00
C ASN A 38 -20.23 20.39 -2.74
N ILE A 39 -19.00 20.37 -2.22
CA ILE A 39 -18.67 19.70 -0.96
C ILE A 39 -18.65 20.74 0.18
N PRO A 40 -19.41 20.53 1.27
CA PRO A 40 -19.44 21.47 2.39
C PRO A 40 -18.06 21.68 3.03
N ALA A 41 -17.71 22.92 3.41
CA ALA A 41 -16.45 23.24 4.10
C ALA A 41 -16.30 22.48 5.43
N ALA A 42 -17.41 22.18 6.12
CA ALA A 42 -17.45 21.41 7.37
C ALA A 42 -16.96 19.95 7.25
N VAL A 43 -16.54 19.50 6.07
CA VAL A 43 -15.87 18.21 5.88
C VAL A 43 -14.45 18.23 6.45
N ALA A 44 -13.78 19.39 6.42
CA ALA A 44 -12.44 19.57 6.99
C ALA A 44 -12.42 19.31 8.52
N ASP A 45 -13.51 19.64 9.21
CA ASP A 45 -13.62 19.49 10.67
C ASP A 45 -13.83 18.03 11.12
N ARG A 46 -14.04 17.10 10.17
CA ARG A 46 -14.27 15.69 10.50
C ARG A 46 -12.94 14.98 10.77
N PRO A 47 -12.89 14.02 11.70
CA PRO A 47 -11.68 13.22 11.92
C PRO A 47 -11.38 12.37 10.68
N GLN A 48 -10.25 12.66 10.03
CA GLN A 48 -9.75 11.96 8.85
C GLN A 48 -8.56 11.08 9.24
N VAL A 49 -8.51 9.85 8.72
CA VAL A 49 -7.39 8.93 8.96
C VAL A 49 -6.93 8.37 7.62
N PHE A 50 -5.64 8.49 7.35
CA PHE A 50 -5.00 7.82 6.24
C PHE A 50 -4.39 6.51 6.74
N VAL A 51 -5.06 5.38 6.46
CA VAL A 51 -4.63 4.04 6.91
C VAL A 51 -4.02 3.27 5.75
N THR A 52 -2.79 2.79 5.94
CA THR A 52 -2.13 1.84 5.03
C THR A 52 -2.23 0.44 5.63
N LEU A 53 -2.80 -0.51 4.87
CA LEU A 53 -2.82 -1.92 5.25
C LEU A 53 -1.78 -2.67 4.42
N THR A 54 -0.82 -3.29 5.11
CA THR A 54 0.18 -4.13 4.47
C THR A 54 -0.30 -5.58 4.42
N ALA A 55 0.09 -6.30 3.38
CA ALA A 55 -0.12 -7.73 3.33
C ALA A 55 0.62 -8.45 4.47
N PRO A 56 0.18 -9.66 4.85
CA PRO A 56 1.00 -10.57 5.64
C PRO A 56 2.38 -10.79 5.02
N SER A 57 3.37 -11.10 5.85
CA SER A 57 4.69 -11.54 5.37
C SER A 57 4.65 -13.02 5.00
N TYR A 58 5.21 -13.39 3.86
CA TYR A 58 5.29 -14.79 3.39
C TYR A 58 6.70 -15.38 3.47
N GLY A 59 7.67 -14.62 3.95
CA GLY A 59 9.08 -15.02 4.00
C GLY A 59 10.02 -13.82 3.82
N PRO A 60 11.34 -14.04 3.97
CA PRO A 60 12.33 -12.99 3.76
C PRO A 60 12.44 -12.61 2.28
N VAL A 61 12.42 -11.31 1.99
CA VAL A 61 12.56 -10.76 0.63
C VAL A 61 13.68 -9.73 0.57
N HIS A 62 14.27 -9.56 -0.60
CA HIS A 62 15.18 -8.46 -0.89
C HIS A 62 14.43 -7.13 -0.78
N ALA A 63 14.91 -6.21 0.07
CA ALA A 63 14.30 -4.90 0.22
C ALA A 63 15.12 -3.85 -0.54
N ALA A 64 14.48 -3.13 -1.47
CA ALA A 64 15.03 -1.87 -1.96
C ALA A 64 14.90 -0.82 -0.85
N ARG A 65 16.03 -0.36 -0.31
CA ARG A 65 16.06 0.73 0.67
C ARG A 65 17.07 1.77 0.22
N ALA A 66 16.62 3.01 0.09
CA ALA A 66 17.50 4.16 -0.02
C ALA A 66 17.96 4.55 1.40
N GLY A 67 19.13 4.08 1.85
CA GLY A 67 19.67 4.44 3.17
C GLY A 67 20.80 3.54 3.67
N ASP A 68 21.52 4.06 4.68
CA ASP A 68 22.81 3.57 5.19
C ASP A 68 22.89 2.09 5.58
N LYS A 69 24.09 1.52 5.37
CA LYS A 69 24.49 0.09 5.42
C LYS A 69 24.28 -0.64 6.76
N LYS A 70 23.63 -0.03 7.74
CA LYS A 70 23.65 -0.47 9.16
C LYS A 70 22.35 -1.09 9.69
N GLN A 71 21.21 -1.00 8.99
CA GLN A 71 20.01 -1.68 9.47
C GLN A 71 19.97 -3.14 8.98
N ARG A 72 20.82 -3.94 9.64
CA ARG A 72 21.06 -5.34 9.31
C ARG A 72 19.99 -6.24 9.93
N VAL A 73 19.68 -7.28 9.17
CA VAL A 73 19.00 -8.53 9.57
C VAL A 73 17.50 -8.38 9.82
N SER A 74 16.71 -8.71 8.80
CA SER A 74 15.36 -9.24 9.00
C SER A 74 15.52 -10.64 9.61
N ARG A 75 15.77 -10.75 10.92
CA ARG A 75 15.77 -12.05 11.58
C ARG A 75 14.33 -12.55 11.50
N PRO A 76 14.06 -13.67 10.84
CA PRO A 76 12.68 -14.00 10.61
C PRO A 76 12.03 -14.47 11.96
N PRO A 77 10.70 -14.38 12.13
CA PRO A 77 9.99 -14.70 13.39
C PRO A 77 9.90 -16.21 13.75
N PRO A 78 10.33 -16.72 14.91
CA PRO A 78 10.69 -18.13 15.21
C PRO A 78 9.83 -19.32 14.67
N HIS A 79 8.58 -19.13 14.24
CA HIS A 79 7.73 -20.17 13.66
C HIS A 79 8.07 -20.58 12.21
N TRP A 80 8.81 -19.78 11.43
CA TRP A 80 9.33 -20.21 10.11
C TRP A 80 10.65 -21.02 10.23
N ALA A 81 11.23 -21.13 11.43
CA ALA A 81 12.46 -21.90 11.68
C ALA A 81 12.25 -23.42 11.61
N THR A 82 11.10 -23.87 11.09
CA THR A 82 10.76 -25.28 10.83
C THR A 82 11.08 -25.70 9.39
N ALA A 83 11.59 -24.81 8.55
CA ALA A 83 12.22 -25.19 7.29
C ALA A 83 13.53 -25.93 7.61
N ASP A 84 13.58 -27.19 7.17
CA ASP A 84 14.70 -28.14 7.16
C ASP A 84 16.07 -27.54 7.55
N ALA A 85 16.78 -28.18 8.49
CA ALA A 85 18.10 -27.78 9.02
C ALA A 85 19.23 -27.67 7.96
N ARG A 86 18.91 -27.79 6.67
CA ARG A 86 19.80 -27.59 5.53
C ARG A 86 19.87 -26.14 5.03
N MET A 87 18.98 -25.23 5.49
CA MET A 87 18.84 -23.86 4.95
C MET A 87 19.25 -22.74 5.94
N GLU A 88 20.19 -23.01 6.85
CA GLU A 88 20.58 -22.08 7.93
C GLU A 88 21.16 -20.74 7.44
N ASN A 89 21.67 -20.68 6.19
CA ASN A 89 22.43 -19.52 5.67
C ASN A 89 21.70 -18.66 4.61
N HIS A 90 20.42 -18.90 4.28
CA HIS A 90 19.73 -18.26 3.15
C HIS A 90 18.58 -17.30 3.52
N LEU A 91 18.63 -16.72 4.72
CA LEU A 91 17.51 -15.94 5.27
C LEU A 91 17.78 -14.44 5.33
N TRP A 92 18.98 -14.03 4.89
CA TRP A 92 19.41 -12.65 4.90
C TRP A 92 20.24 -12.35 3.65
N CYS A 93 20.18 -11.11 3.20
CA CYS A 93 20.97 -10.61 2.07
C CYS A 93 21.89 -9.49 2.56
N SER A 94 23.17 -9.56 2.19
CA SER A 94 24.18 -8.52 2.48
C SER A 94 24.24 -7.43 1.41
N THR A 95 23.60 -7.63 0.26
CA THR A 95 23.62 -6.71 -0.88
C THR A 95 22.69 -5.53 -0.64
N THR A 96 23.14 -4.33 -1.02
CA THR A 96 22.30 -3.12 -0.98
C THR A 96 21.57 -3.00 -2.32
N HIS A 97 20.25 -3.17 -2.30
CA HIS A 97 19.41 -3.05 -3.49
C HIS A 97 18.93 -1.61 -3.66
N GLY A 98 19.17 -1.05 -4.85
CA GLY A 98 18.62 0.24 -5.26
C GLY A 98 17.14 0.14 -5.69
N GLU A 99 16.49 1.27 -5.91
CA GLU A 99 15.06 1.32 -6.28
C GLU A 99 14.74 0.73 -7.68
N GLY A 100 15.76 0.62 -8.54
CA GLY A 100 15.66 -0.02 -9.85
C GLY A 100 16.16 -1.46 -9.90
N ASP A 101 16.50 -2.05 -8.76
CA ASP A 101 17.06 -3.39 -8.70
C ASP A 101 16.00 -4.45 -9.01
N ILE A 102 16.30 -5.36 -9.93
CA ILE A 102 15.43 -6.46 -10.35
C ILE A 102 15.16 -7.48 -9.24
N TYR A 103 16.07 -7.57 -8.26
CA TYR A 103 15.93 -8.50 -7.14
C TYR A 103 15.04 -7.93 -6.04
N ALA A 104 14.77 -6.62 -6.01
CA ALA A 104 13.92 -6.01 -5.00
C ALA A 104 12.50 -6.60 -5.02
N GLY A 105 12.05 -7.11 -3.87
CA GLY A 105 10.76 -7.80 -3.69
C GLY A 105 10.80 -9.29 -4.00
N GLN A 106 11.90 -9.82 -4.54
CA GLN A 106 12.09 -11.26 -4.73
C GLN A 106 12.43 -11.95 -3.41
N PRO A 107 12.08 -13.24 -3.23
CA PRO A 107 12.43 -13.99 -2.04
C PRO A 107 13.94 -14.24 -1.97
N ILE A 108 14.50 -14.15 -0.77
CA ILE A 108 15.93 -14.45 -0.55
C ILE A 108 16.20 -15.96 -0.73
N CYS A 109 15.22 -16.79 -0.36
CA CYS A 109 15.21 -18.22 -0.60
C CYS A 109 13.86 -18.62 -1.16
N ALA A 110 13.85 -19.21 -2.36
CA ALA A 110 12.61 -19.68 -2.99
C ALA A 110 11.97 -20.81 -2.18
N ASP A 111 12.75 -21.75 -1.67
CA ASP A 111 12.23 -22.91 -0.94
C ASP A 111 11.62 -22.55 0.42
N CYS A 112 12.09 -21.47 1.05
CA CYS A 112 11.58 -21.01 2.34
C CYS A 112 10.41 -20.01 2.22
N TYR A 113 10.08 -19.55 1.02
CA TYR A 113 9.02 -18.57 0.81
C TYR A 113 7.66 -19.24 0.65
N ASP A 114 6.67 -18.81 1.43
CA ASP A 114 5.30 -19.31 1.35
C ASP A 114 4.56 -18.73 0.13
N TYR A 115 4.84 -19.29 -1.04
CA TYR A 115 4.15 -18.94 -2.28
C TYR A 115 2.65 -19.28 -2.23
N THR A 116 2.31 -20.38 -1.57
CA THR A 116 0.91 -20.83 -1.47
C THR A 116 0.09 -19.80 -0.70
N GLY A 117 0.56 -19.38 0.48
CA GLY A 117 -0.07 -18.33 1.27
C GLY A 117 -0.14 -17.00 0.52
N HIS A 118 0.92 -16.62 -0.19
CA HIS A 118 0.92 -15.39 -1.01
C HIS A 118 -0.20 -15.44 -2.06
N VAL A 119 -0.23 -16.49 -2.89
CA VAL A 119 -1.21 -16.63 -3.97
C VAL A 119 -2.63 -16.67 -3.42
N LEU A 120 -2.87 -17.45 -2.37
CA LEU A 120 -4.17 -17.53 -1.72
C LEU A 120 -4.63 -16.18 -1.16
N PHE A 121 -3.74 -15.44 -0.49
CA PHE A 121 -4.08 -14.10 -0.01
C PHE A 121 -4.42 -13.14 -1.16
N THR A 122 -3.60 -13.13 -2.22
CA THR A 122 -3.83 -12.27 -3.39
C THR A 122 -5.15 -12.61 -4.07
N TRP A 123 -5.48 -13.89 -4.16
CA TRP A 123 -6.76 -14.37 -4.68
C TRP A 123 -7.95 -13.92 -3.83
N HIS A 124 -7.84 -14.04 -2.49
CA HIS A 124 -8.89 -13.67 -1.56
C HIS A 124 -8.96 -12.15 -1.26
N LEU A 125 -8.01 -11.37 -1.76
CA LEU A 125 -7.88 -9.94 -1.47
C LEU A 125 -9.14 -9.10 -1.77
N PRO A 126 -9.90 -9.34 -2.87
CA PRO A 126 -11.17 -8.65 -3.10
C PRO A 126 -12.24 -8.94 -2.04
N GLU A 127 -12.38 -10.19 -1.62
CA GLU A 127 -13.36 -10.61 -0.61
C GLU A 127 -12.95 -10.16 0.79
N LEU A 128 -11.67 -10.27 1.14
CA LEU A 128 -11.12 -9.71 2.38
C LEU A 128 -11.38 -8.21 2.47
N TRP A 129 -11.16 -7.47 1.39
CA TRP A 129 -11.43 -6.04 1.33
C TRP A 129 -12.92 -5.71 1.46
N ARG A 130 -13.79 -6.49 0.81
CA ARG A 130 -15.25 -6.35 0.95
C ARG A 130 -15.67 -6.53 2.41
N ARG A 131 -15.21 -7.60 3.07
CA ARG A 131 -15.52 -7.85 4.48
C ARG A 131 -14.97 -6.76 5.39
N PHE A 132 -13.71 -6.36 5.18
CA PHE A 132 -13.07 -5.29 5.95
C PHE A 132 -13.87 -3.98 5.87
N THR A 133 -14.23 -3.53 4.67
CA THR A 133 -14.98 -2.27 4.49
C THR A 133 -16.41 -2.34 5.02
N ILE A 134 -17.08 -3.50 4.94
CA ILE A 134 -18.39 -3.73 5.57
C ILE A 134 -18.26 -3.64 7.09
N THR A 135 -17.30 -4.35 7.69
CA THR A 135 -17.09 -4.34 9.14
C THR A 135 -16.72 -2.95 9.62
N LEU A 136 -15.78 -2.27 8.96
CA LEU A 136 -15.41 -0.88 9.30
C LEU A 136 -16.61 0.08 9.32
N ARG A 137 -17.56 -0.07 8.40
CA ARG A 137 -18.77 0.75 8.34
C ARG A 137 -19.80 0.39 9.41
N ARG A 138 -19.83 -0.88 9.84
CA ARG A 138 -20.81 -1.42 10.78
C ARG A 138 -20.34 -1.36 12.23
N THR A 139 -19.03 -1.32 12.48
CA THR A 139 -18.50 -1.20 13.83
C THR A 139 -18.72 0.24 14.33
N PRO A 140 -19.63 0.46 15.31
CA PRO A 140 -19.78 1.78 15.90
C PRO A 140 -18.46 2.14 16.58
N ARG A 141 -17.84 3.24 16.14
CA ARG A 141 -16.60 3.76 16.68
C ARG A 141 -16.81 4.14 18.15
N ARG A 142 -16.38 3.28 19.09
CA ARG A 142 -16.11 3.72 20.46
C ARG A 142 -14.89 4.62 20.40
N ALA A 143 -15.17 5.92 20.22
CA ALA A 143 -14.32 7.10 20.30
C ALA A 143 -12.82 6.83 20.59
N THR A 144 -11.92 7.10 19.65
CA THR A 144 -11.18 8.37 19.73
C THR A 144 -12.03 9.49 20.33
N SER A 145 -11.76 9.80 21.58
CA SER A 145 -12.21 10.98 22.35
C SER A 145 -12.97 12.04 21.53
N GLY A 146 -14.30 12.08 21.72
CA GLY A 146 -15.10 13.31 21.53
C GLY A 146 -15.98 13.44 20.27
N ALA A 147 -15.99 12.50 19.32
CA ALA A 147 -16.82 12.64 18.11
C ALA A 147 -17.99 11.64 18.04
N ASP A 148 -19.20 12.16 17.80
CA ASP A 148 -20.44 11.40 17.60
C ASP A 148 -20.27 10.34 16.47
N PRO A 149 -20.49 9.05 16.78
CA PRO A 149 -20.31 7.95 15.81
C PRO A 149 -21.23 8.07 14.58
N MET A 150 -22.37 8.78 14.67
CA MET A 150 -23.34 8.86 13.56
C MET A 150 -22.88 9.77 12.40
N ARG A 151 -21.81 10.56 12.59
CA ARG A 151 -21.27 11.50 11.59
C ARG A 151 -20.05 11.00 10.81
N CYS A 152 -19.53 9.82 11.13
CA CYS A 152 -18.34 9.27 10.49
C CYS A 152 -18.68 8.64 9.12
N ARG A 153 -18.42 9.35 8.03
CA ARG A 153 -18.50 8.79 6.67
C ARG A 153 -17.14 8.22 6.29
N SER A 154 -17.01 6.90 6.22
CA SER A 154 -15.75 6.24 5.84
C SER A 154 -15.62 6.16 4.31
N ALA A 155 -14.58 6.75 3.75
CA ALA A 155 -14.15 6.53 2.37
C ALA A 155 -12.89 5.66 2.38
N SER A 156 -12.83 4.67 1.49
CA SER A 156 -11.69 3.77 1.37
C SER A 156 -11.34 3.62 -0.10
N SER A 157 -10.12 3.97 -0.48
CA SER A 157 -9.60 3.74 -1.83
C SER A 157 -8.56 2.63 -1.78
N LYS A 158 -8.64 1.69 -2.74
CA LYS A 158 -7.61 0.67 -2.94
C LYS A 158 -6.61 1.26 -3.93
N SER A 159 -5.47 1.72 -3.43
CA SER A 159 -4.37 2.13 -4.30
C SER A 159 -3.49 0.92 -4.59
N SER A 160 -3.42 0.49 -5.86
CA SER A 160 -2.38 -0.41 -6.32
C SER A 160 -1.15 0.42 -6.67
N ASN A 161 -0.23 0.52 -5.72
CA ASN A 161 1.13 1.00 -5.87
C ASN A 161 1.29 2.39 -6.52
N CYS A 162 1.12 3.45 -5.72
CA CYS A 162 1.74 4.74 -6.02
C CYS A 162 3.18 4.68 -5.53
N LYS A 163 4.16 4.70 -6.45
CA LYS A 163 5.57 4.91 -6.10
C LYS A 163 5.70 6.25 -5.34
N PRO A 164 6.23 6.26 -4.10
CA PRO A 164 6.58 7.51 -3.43
C PRO A 164 7.96 7.92 -3.94
N GLY A 165 8.02 8.71 -5.01
CA GLY A 165 9.33 9.10 -5.58
C GLY A 165 9.35 10.11 -6.73
N SER A 166 8.19 10.56 -7.25
CA SER A 166 8.21 11.69 -8.17
C SER A 166 8.12 12.99 -7.39
N SER A 167 9.24 13.43 -6.80
CA SER A 167 9.45 14.83 -6.44
C SER A 167 9.47 15.65 -7.73
N ARG A 168 8.29 16.01 -8.24
CA ARG A 168 8.16 17.19 -9.10
C ARG A 168 7.74 18.33 -8.20
N THR A 169 8.69 19.24 -8.00
CA THR A 169 8.43 20.59 -7.50
C THR A 169 7.28 21.17 -8.32
N PHE A 170 6.10 21.26 -7.73
CA PHE A 170 4.97 21.99 -8.30
C PHE A 170 4.95 23.36 -7.63
N MET A 171 5.38 24.35 -8.39
CA MET A 171 5.18 25.77 -8.08
C MET A 171 3.69 26.14 -8.23
N PRO A 172 3.25 27.23 -7.58
CA PRO A 172 1.87 27.45 -7.13
C PRO A 172 0.81 27.51 -8.24
#